data_AF-A0A437ULY4-F1
#
_entry.id   AF-A0A437ULY4-F1
#
_cell.length_a   1.000
_cell.length_b   1.000
_cell.length_c   1.000
_cell.angle_alpha   90.00
_cell.angle_beta   90.00
_cell.angle_gamma   90.00
#
_symmetry.space_group_name_H-M   'P 1'
#
loop_
_entity.id
_entity.type
_entity.pdbx_description
1 polymer ?
#
loop_
_entity_poly.entity_id
_entity_poly.type
_entity_poly.pdbx_seq_one_letter_code
_entity_poly.pdbx_strand_id
1 'polypeptide(L)'
;MTIEHFKTDEVILSNINQDTIPRQVVMQGEKDGRSLTVQVTNGGVVEPQTGLNLNLGWKHRTEKDKEGKLIQGLDAFTPINRETGLFRIEYSSSMAQPGTIDAEIQFVTSTSVTKSQPFVITVKQSTVDENAVESESSLLCFKKP
;
A
#
# COMPACT_ATOMS: atom_id res chain seq x y z
N MET A 1 11.05 -19.15 12.58
CA MET A 1 9.75 -18.67 12.05
C MET A 1 10.05 -17.38 11.31
N THR A 2 9.67 -17.29 10.05
CA THR A 2 9.84 -16.06 9.25
C THR A 2 8.50 -15.33 9.22
N ILE A 3 8.51 -14.05 9.55
CA ILE A 3 7.30 -13.21 9.54
C ILE A 3 7.22 -12.55 8.16
N GLU A 4 6.62 -13.24 7.18
CA GLU A 4 6.65 -12.79 5.77
C GLU A 4 5.43 -11.93 5.37
N HIS A 5 4.39 -11.83 6.20
CA HIS A 5 3.10 -11.20 5.82
C HIS A 5 2.45 -10.31 6.89
N PHE A 6 3.17 -9.92 7.94
CA PHE A 6 2.58 -9.24 9.12
C PHE A 6 2.05 -7.82 8.85
N LYS A 7 2.37 -7.22 7.70
CA LYS A 7 1.97 -5.84 7.35
C LYS A 7 1.32 -5.70 5.97
N THR A 8 0.93 -6.80 5.33
CA THR A 8 0.25 -6.71 4.03
C THR A 8 -1.21 -6.37 4.27
N ASP A 9 -1.63 -5.20 3.81
CA ASP A 9 -3.05 -4.82 3.79
C ASP A 9 -3.72 -5.50 2.59
N GLU A 10 -4.66 -6.40 2.89
CA GLU A 10 -5.51 -7.06 1.91
C GLU A 10 -6.92 -6.45 1.94
N VAL A 11 -7.43 -6.07 0.78
CA VAL A 11 -8.75 -5.46 0.63
C VAL A 11 -9.57 -6.24 -0.37
N ILE A 12 -10.78 -6.63 0.03
CA ILE A 12 -11.74 -7.29 -0.85
C ILE A 12 -12.71 -6.22 -1.37
N LEU A 13 -12.83 -6.14 -2.70
CA LEU A 13 -13.74 -5.23 -3.39
C LEU A 13 -14.75 -6.07 -4.17
N SER A 14 -16.03 -5.92 -3.84
CA SER A 14 -17.20 -6.61 -4.39
C SER A 14 -18.11 -5.68 -5.17
N ASN A 15 -18.23 -4.43 -4.76
CA ASN A 15 -18.98 -3.37 -5.42
C ASN A 15 -18.22 -2.06 -5.29
N ILE A 16 -17.57 -1.65 -6.37
CA ILE A 16 -16.66 -0.51 -6.37
C ILE A 16 -17.31 0.84 -6.02
N ASN A 17 -18.63 0.95 -6.16
CA ASN A 17 -19.38 2.16 -5.82
C ASN A 17 -19.69 2.26 -4.32
N GLN A 18 -19.74 1.13 -3.62
CA GLN A 18 -20.14 1.05 -2.21
C GLN A 18 -18.95 0.76 -1.29
N ASP A 19 -17.99 -0.02 -1.78
CA ASP A 19 -16.87 -0.45 -0.98
C ASP A 19 -15.91 0.71 -0.71
N THR A 20 -15.31 0.66 0.48
CA THR A 20 -14.35 1.64 0.93
C THR A 20 -13.03 0.95 1.20
N ILE A 21 -11.95 1.60 0.79
CA ILE A 21 -10.58 1.15 1.08
C ILE A 21 -10.17 1.88 2.37
N PRO A 22 -9.79 1.15 3.43
CA PRO A 22 -9.37 1.78 4.67
C PRO A 22 -8.09 2.60 4.46
N ARG A 23 -7.88 3.59 5.32
CA ARG A 23 -6.64 4.37 5.31
C ARG A 23 -5.44 3.44 5.47
N GLN A 24 -4.48 3.56 4.56
CA GLN A 24 -3.25 2.79 4.59
C GLN A 24 -2.16 3.57 5.35
N VAL A 25 -1.36 2.88 6.15
CA VAL A 25 -0.23 3.48 6.87
C VAL A 25 1.04 2.69 6.59
N VAL A 26 2.02 3.37 6.03
CA VAL A 26 3.25 2.76 5.52
C VAL A 26 4.44 3.44 6.16
N MET A 27 5.50 2.70 6.48
CA MET A 27 6.73 3.31 6.99
C MET A 27 7.74 3.56 5.87
N GLN A 28 8.44 4.68 5.97
CA GLN A 28 9.61 4.95 5.13
C GLN A 28 10.71 3.93 5.44
N GLY A 29 11.39 3.42 4.42
CA GLY A 29 12.46 2.42 4.51
C GLY A 29 11.98 0.98 4.44
N GLU A 30 10.74 0.68 4.79
CA GLU A 30 10.22 -0.70 4.75
C GLU A 30 10.00 -1.17 3.32
N LYS A 31 10.66 -2.25 2.88
CA LYS A 31 10.40 -2.85 1.55
C LYS A 31 9.11 -3.67 1.55
N ASP A 32 8.90 -4.51 2.55
CA ASP A 32 7.81 -5.51 2.55
C ASP A 32 6.46 -4.97 3.05
N GLY A 33 6.44 -3.79 3.68
CA GLY A 33 5.22 -3.12 4.16
C GLY A 33 4.59 -2.15 3.15
N ARG A 34 5.18 -1.98 1.96
CA ARG A 34 4.78 -1.01 0.94
C ARG A 34 3.93 -1.63 -0.16
N SER A 35 2.96 -2.47 0.19
CA SER A 35 2.13 -3.09 -0.83
C SER A 35 0.67 -3.14 -0.44
N LEU A 36 -0.20 -3.01 -1.45
CA LEU A 36 -1.63 -3.21 -1.33
C LEU A 36 -2.03 -4.42 -2.17
N THR A 37 -2.69 -5.38 -1.53
CA THR A 37 -3.29 -6.52 -2.21
C THR A 37 -4.79 -6.29 -2.30
N VAL A 38 -5.34 -6.46 -3.50
CA VAL A 38 -6.76 -6.28 -3.79
C VAL A 38 -7.31 -7.57 -4.37
N GLN A 39 -8.37 -8.08 -3.75
CA GLN A 39 -9.19 -9.12 -4.34
C GLN A 39 -10.46 -8.51 -4.93
N VAL A 40 -10.64 -8.65 -6.24
CA VAL A 40 -11.84 -8.21 -6.94
C VAL A 40 -12.81 -9.38 -7.07
N THR A 41 -14.05 -9.14 -6.64
CA THR A 41 -15.16 -10.09 -6.71
C THR A 41 -16.35 -9.43 -7.39
N ASN A 42 -17.28 -10.22 -7.92
CA ASN A 42 -18.49 -9.71 -8.53
C ASN A 42 -19.67 -9.92 -7.58
N GLY A 43 -20.06 -8.85 -6.88
CA GLY A 43 -21.13 -8.94 -5.87
C GLY A 43 -20.82 -9.91 -4.73
N GLY A 44 -19.54 -10.08 -4.39
CA GLY A 44 -19.06 -11.00 -3.35
C GLY A 44 -18.72 -12.41 -3.83
N VAL A 45 -18.95 -12.72 -5.10
CA VAL A 45 -18.57 -14.01 -5.70
C VAL A 45 -17.15 -13.90 -6.29
N VAL A 46 -16.27 -14.79 -5.87
CA VAL A 46 -14.93 -14.93 -6.46
C VAL A 46 -15.07 -15.60 -7.82
N GLU A 47 -14.63 -14.90 -8.86
CA GLU A 47 -14.69 -15.38 -10.25
C GLU A 47 -13.47 -14.90 -11.04
N PRO A 48 -13.10 -15.58 -12.15
CA PRO A 48 -11.97 -15.19 -12.98
C PRO A 48 -12.10 -13.77 -13.55
N GLN A 49 -11.06 -12.96 -13.35
CA GLN A 49 -10.94 -11.57 -13.80
C GLN A 49 -9.94 -11.43 -14.96
N THR A 50 -10.13 -12.22 -16.03
CA THR A 50 -9.13 -12.37 -17.11
C THR A 50 -8.91 -11.13 -17.96
N GLY A 51 -9.91 -10.25 -18.07
CA GLY A 51 -9.86 -9.00 -18.85
C GLY A 51 -9.72 -7.73 -18.01
N LEU A 52 -9.51 -7.85 -16.70
CA LEU A 52 -9.43 -6.72 -15.78
C LEU A 52 -7.98 -6.32 -15.52
N ASN A 53 -7.68 -5.03 -15.64
CA ASN A 53 -6.44 -4.42 -15.16
C ASN A 53 -6.76 -3.37 -14.10
N LEU A 54 -5.89 -3.25 -13.10
CA LEU A 54 -6.00 -2.23 -12.06
C LEU A 54 -4.81 -1.28 -12.13
N ASN A 55 -5.06 0.02 -11.94
CA ASN A 55 -4.03 1.03 -11.73
C ASN A 55 -4.30 1.80 -10.44
N LEU A 56 -3.24 2.11 -9.69
CA LEU A 56 -3.29 3.02 -8.56
C LEU A 56 -2.96 4.43 -9.05
N GLY A 57 -3.96 5.30 -9.12
CA GLY A 57 -3.74 6.74 -9.27
C GLY A 57 -3.43 7.33 -7.91
N TRP A 58 -2.35 8.08 -7.79
CA TRP A 58 -1.93 8.65 -6.50
C TRP A 58 -1.31 10.02 -6.67
N LYS A 59 -1.48 10.88 -5.65
CA LYS A 59 -0.93 12.23 -5.63
C LYS A 59 -0.61 12.65 -4.20
N HIS A 60 0.61 13.15 -3.99
CA HIS A 60 0.98 13.79 -2.73
C HIS A 60 0.20 15.09 -2.53
N ARG A 61 -0.23 15.36 -1.30
CA ARG A 61 -0.91 16.62 -0.97
C ARG A 61 0.04 17.81 -0.92
N THR A 62 1.30 17.58 -0.56
CA THR A 62 2.28 18.64 -0.29
C THR A 62 3.60 18.46 -1.02
N GLU A 63 4.06 17.22 -1.20
CA GLU A 63 5.38 16.94 -1.77
C GLU A 63 5.46 17.31 -3.24
N LYS A 64 6.57 17.96 -3.61
CA LYS A 64 6.80 18.51 -4.95
C LYS A 64 8.08 17.97 -5.58
N ASP A 65 8.04 17.81 -6.89
CA ASP A 65 9.22 17.51 -7.70
C ASP A 65 10.16 18.72 -7.80
N LYS A 66 11.29 18.54 -8.51
CA LYS A 66 12.31 19.59 -8.67
C LYS A 66 11.78 20.80 -9.45
N GLU A 67 10.72 20.61 -10.21
CA GLU A 67 10.04 21.60 -11.02
C GLU A 67 8.90 22.30 -10.24
N GLY A 68 8.70 21.94 -8.97
CA GLY A 68 7.73 22.55 -8.07
C GLY A 68 6.29 22.08 -8.25
N LYS A 69 6.06 20.99 -8.99
CA LYS A 69 4.73 20.36 -9.18
C LYS A 69 4.51 19.27 -8.15
N LEU A 70 3.26 19.04 -7.76
CA LEU A 70 2.93 17.95 -6.83
C LEU A 70 3.33 16.61 -7.43
N ILE A 71 4.05 15.80 -6.65
CA ILE A 71 4.45 14.46 -7.06
C ILE A 71 3.20 13.59 -7.14
N GLN A 72 3.03 12.93 -8.26
CA GLN A 72 1.88 12.08 -8.56
C GLN A 72 2.26 10.99 -9.56
N GLY A 73 1.44 9.95 -9.64
CA GLY A 73 1.69 8.84 -10.55
C GLY A 73 0.44 8.00 -10.82
N LEU A 74 0.61 7.09 -11.76
CA LEU A 74 -0.35 6.06 -12.12
C LEU A 74 0.42 4.75 -12.28
N ASP A 75 0.38 3.91 -11.25
CA ASP A 75 1.17 2.69 -11.17
C ASP A 75 0.25 1.47 -11.37
N ALA A 76 0.64 0.54 -12.22
CA ALA A 76 -0.15 -0.65 -12.52
C ALA A 76 -0.02 -1.71 -11.42
N PHE A 77 -1.12 -2.40 -11.11
CA PHE A 77 -1.07 -3.60 -10.26
C PHE A 77 -0.53 -4.80 -11.04
N THR A 78 0.19 -5.66 -10.33
CA THR A 78 0.58 -6.98 -10.81
C THR A 78 -0.54 -7.99 -10.49
N PRO A 79 -1.08 -8.72 -11.48
CA PRO A 79 -2.03 -9.79 -11.24
C PRO A 79 -1.29 -10.98 -10.62
N ILE A 80 -1.66 -11.35 -9.40
CA ILE A 80 -1.11 -12.49 -8.68
C ILE A 80 -1.84 -13.76 -9.06
N ASN A 81 -3.17 -13.70 -9.09
CA ASN A 81 -4.01 -14.81 -9.54
C ASN A 81 -5.28 -14.27 -10.19
N ARG A 82 -5.35 -14.34 -11.53
CA ARG A 82 -6.53 -13.87 -12.27
C ARG A 82 -7.76 -14.74 -12.07
N GLU A 83 -7.60 -16.03 -11.77
CA GLU A 83 -8.72 -16.95 -11.55
C GLU A 83 -9.49 -16.61 -10.26
N THR A 84 -8.84 -15.94 -9.31
CA THR A 84 -9.43 -15.51 -8.04
C THR A 84 -9.54 -13.99 -7.91
N GLY A 85 -9.27 -13.25 -9.00
CA GLY A 85 -9.31 -11.79 -9.01
C GLY A 85 -8.29 -11.12 -8.09
N LEU A 86 -7.14 -11.74 -7.81
CA LEU A 86 -6.14 -11.24 -6.89
C LEU A 86 -5.05 -10.43 -7.59
N PHE A 87 -4.87 -9.19 -7.16
CA PHE A 87 -3.91 -8.23 -7.69
C PHE A 87 -3.08 -7.62 -6.56
N ARG A 88 -1.82 -7.29 -6.81
CA ARG A 88 -0.94 -6.65 -5.83
C ARG A 88 -0.15 -5.52 -6.47
N ILE A 89 0.03 -4.44 -5.75
CA ILE A 89 0.93 -3.36 -6.14
C ILE A 89 1.95 -3.10 -5.06
N GLU A 90 3.19 -2.83 -5.45
CA GLU A 90 4.23 -2.29 -4.59
C GLU A 90 4.35 -0.79 -4.82
N TYR A 91 4.38 0.00 -3.75
CA TYR A 91 4.45 1.45 -3.85
C TYR A 91 5.83 1.90 -4.34
N SER A 92 5.83 2.69 -5.41
CA SER A 92 7.06 3.24 -6.00
C SER A 92 7.83 4.12 -5.00
N SER A 93 9.13 4.29 -5.22
CA SER A 93 9.97 5.14 -4.35
C SER A 93 9.49 6.59 -4.29
N SER A 94 8.94 7.11 -5.39
CA SER A 94 8.31 8.44 -5.46
C SER A 94 7.04 8.54 -4.62
N MET A 95 6.26 7.46 -4.59
CA MET A 95 5.08 7.37 -3.73
C MET A 95 5.47 7.20 -2.26
N ALA A 96 6.52 6.44 -1.97
CA ALA A 96 6.97 6.12 -0.62
C ALA A 96 7.79 7.23 0.08
N GLN A 97 7.61 8.49 -0.34
CA GLN A 97 8.11 9.67 0.36
C GLN A 97 7.20 9.98 1.56
N PRO A 98 7.75 10.38 2.72
CA PRO A 98 6.95 10.75 3.89
C PRO A 98 5.92 11.83 3.55
N GLY A 99 4.66 11.62 3.94
CA GLY A 99 3.58 12.53 3.58
C GLY A 99 2.20 11.89 3.56
N THR A 100 1.23 12.68 3.11
CA THR A 100 -0.15 12.24 2.88
C THR A 100 -0.43 12.21 1.39
N ILE A 101 -0.99 11.09 0.93
CA ILE A 101 -1.27 10.80 -0.45
C ILE A 101 -2.76 10.54 -0.60
N ASP A 102 -3.37 11.21 -1.58
CA ASP A 102 -4.72 10.89 -2.04
C ASP A 102 -4.63 9.87 -3.17
N ALA A 103 -5.39 8.79 -3.07
CA ALA A 103 -5.32 7.66 -3.99
C ALA A 103 -6.70 7.18 -4.44
N GLU A 104 -6.76 6.64 -5.65
CA GLU A 104 -7.91 5.98 -6.25
C GLU A 104 -7.43 4.75 -7.03
N ILE A 105 -8.21 3.67 -7.02
CA ILE A 105 -7.96 2.52 -7.89
C ILE A 105 -8.81 2.67 -9.15
N GLN A 106 -8.17 2.62 -10.31
CA GLN A 106 -8.81 2.58 -11.61
C GLN A 106 -8.94 1.13 -12.07
N PHE A 107 -10.15 0.74 -12.44
CA PHE A 107 -10.53 -0.57 -12.97
C PHE A 107 -10.71 -0.42 -14.47
N VAL A 108 -9.91 -1.14 -15.25
CA VAL A 108 -9.87 -1.01 -16.71
C VAL A 108 -10.25 -2.35 -17.34
N THR A 109 -11.30 -2.34 -18.15
CA THR A 109 -11.72 -3.47 -18.99
C THR A 109 -11.66 -3.06 -20.47
N SER A 110 -11.96 -3.98 -21.39
CA SER A 110 -12.04 -3.67 -22.82
C SER A 110 -13.15 -2.67 -23.19
N THR A 111 -14.16 -2.52 -22.33
CA THR A 111 -15.37 -1.73 -22.60
C THR A 111 -15.53 -0.53 -21.68
N SER A 112 -14.83 -0.49 -20.56
CA SER A 112 -15.09 0.51 -19.52
C SER A 112 -13.87 0.84 -18.68
N VAL A 113 -13.92 2.04 -18.10
CA VAL A 113 -12.99 2.49 -17.07
C VAL A 113 -13.82 3.00 -15.91
N THR A 114 -13.63 2.41 -14.74
CA THR A 114 -14.32 2.80 -13.50
C THR A 114 -13.28 3.07 -12.41
N LYS A 115 -13.65 3.80 -11.36
CA LYS A 115 -12.75 4.15 -10.26
C LYS A 115 -13.38 3.82 -8.91
N SER A 116 -12.53 3.49 -7.94
CA SER A 116 -12.91 3.40 -6.53
C SER A 116 -13.30 4.77 -5.97
N GLN A 117 -13.95 4.77 -4.81
CA GLN A 117 -13.92 5.94 -3.95
C GLN A 117 -12.47 6.30 -3.58
N PRO A 118 -12.16 7.59 -3.40
CA PRO A 118 -10.83 8.00 -2.99
C PRO A 118 -10.53 7.55 -1.56
N PHE A 119 -9.28 7.19 -1.32
CA PHE A 119 -8.78 6.80 -0.01
C PHE A 119 -7.42 7.45 0.26
N VAL A 120 -6.99 7.39 1.53
CA VAL A 120 -5.78 8.06 1.98
C VAL A 120 -4.69 7.04 2.27
N ILE A 121 -3.49 7.32 1.78
CA ILE A 121 -2.28 6.60 2.13
C ILE A 121 -1.38 7.56 2.90
N THR A 122 -0.85 7.13 4.04
CA THR A 122 0.06 7.93 4.87
C THR A 122 1.39 7.23 4.97
N VAL A 123 2.42 7.89 4.47
CA VAL A 123 3.80 7.43 4.61
C VAL A 123 4.41 8.15 5.81
N LYS A 124 4.77 7.40 6.85
CA LYS A 124 5.42 7.92 8.04
C LYS A 124 6.92 7.75 7.95
N GLN A 125 7.65 8.80 8.32
CA GLN A 125 9.08 8.68 8.55
C GLN A 125 9.34 7.76 9.75
N SER A 126 10.29 6.83 9.61
CA SER A 126 10.74 6.01 10.74
C SER A 126 11.45 6.89 11.76
N THR A 127 11.14 6.72 13.04
CA THR A 127 11.86 7.34 14.16
C THR A 127 13.05 6.48 14.62
N VAL A 128 13.16 5.25 14.11
CA VAL A 128 14.28 4.35 14.38
C VAL A 128 15.35 4.63 13.34
N ASP A 129 16.50 5.12 13.79
CA ASP A 129 17.73 5.18 13.00
C ASP A 129 18.25 3.75 12.85
N GLU A 130 18.52 3.31 11.63
CA GLU A 130 19.10 1.99 11.36
C GLU A 130 20.54 1.84 11.93
N ASN A 131 21.15 2.96 12.34
CA ASN A 131 22.42 3.02 13.07
C ASN A 131 22.24 3.19 14.59
N ALA A 132 21.01 3.17 15.11
CA ALA A 132 20.77 3.26 16.54
C ALA A 132 21.37 2.03 17.25
N VAL A 133 22.34 2.28 18.13
CA VAL A 133 22.90 1.25 19.00
C VAL A 133 21.81 0.77 19.94
N GLU A 134 21.50 -0.53 19.90
CA GLU A 134 20.63 -1.19 20.86
C GLU A 134 21.15 -0.93 22.27
N SER A 135 20.30 -0.46 23.19
CA SER A 135 20.72 -0.24 24.57
C SER A 135 21.22 -1.56 25.15
N GLU A 136 22.50 -1.63 25.52
CA GLU A 136 23.03 -2.75 26.28
C GLU A 136 22.23 -2.86 27.58
N SER A 137 21.53 -3.97 27.73
CA SER A 137 20.83 -4.32 28.97
C SER A 137 21.87 -4.56 30.06
N SER A 138 22.27 -3.51 30.78
CA SER A 138 23.11 -3.63 31.96
C SER A 138 22.29 -4.20 33.13
N LEU A 139 22.19 -5.54 33.18
CA LEU A 139 21.82 -6.23 34.40
C LEU A 139 22.99 -6.17 35.39
N LEU A 140 23.10 -5.04 36.10
CA LEU A 140 23.89 -4.95 37.31
C LEU A 140 23.22 -5.84 38.37
N CYS A 141 23.71 -7.07 38.45
CA CYS A 141 23.39 -8.02 39.50
C CYS A 141 23.92 -7.45 40.83
N PHE A 142 23.03 -6.87 41.64
CA PHE A 142 23.37 -6.50 43.01
C PHE A 142 23.63 -7.78 43.83
N LYS A 143 24.90 -8.14 44.03
CA LYS A 143 25.33 -9.03 45.12
C LYS A 143 25.80 -8.17 46.29
N LYS A 144 24.97 -8.08 47.32
CA LYS A 144 25.34 -7.63 48.67
C LYS A 144 25.95 -8.82 49.43
N PRO A 145 27.10 -8.68 50.10
CA PRO A 145 27.34 -9.30 51.39
C PRO A 145 26.76 -8.44 52.52
#